data_AF-A0A971G9X3-F1
#
_entry.id   AF-A0A971G9X3-F1
#
_cell.length_a   1.000
_cell.length_b   1.000
_cell.length_c   1.000
_cell.angle_alpha   90.00
_cell.angle_beta   90.00
_cell.angle_gamma   90.00
#
_symmetry.space_group_name_H-M   'P 1'
#
loop_
_entity.id
_entity.type
_entity.pdbx_description
1 polymer ?
#
loop_
_entity_poly.entity_id
_entity_poly.type
_entity_poly.pdbx_seq_one_letter_code
_entity_poly.pdbx_strand_id
1 'polypeptide(L)'
;MEIREAIADDIDDLQELYIKHLTQDPPKEPQIKEEWISHLEEIKLNKDYHLIVGVVNGKVVSSVTLVVIRNLTHNLRPYAVMENVVTHYDYRNRGYASKMIQYAADIAKRENCYKIMLMTGSKKESTLNFYKNNGFSDKEKTAFLMRL
;
A
#
# COMPACT_ATOMS: atom_id res chain seq x y z
N MET A 1 11.31 -12.01 6.59
CA MET A 1 10.51 -11.35 5.54
C MET A 1 11.40 -10.30 4.94
N GLU A 2 11.67 -10.43 3.65
CA GLU A 2 12.32 -9.41 2.85
C GLU A 2 11.27 -8.36 2.46
N ILE A 3 11.67 -7.09 2.38
CA ILE A 3 10.80 -5.98 1.96
C ILE A 3 11.52 -5.23 0.86
N ARG A 4 10.89 -5.08 -0.30
CA ARG A 4 11.46 -4.43 -1.49
C ARG A 4 10.37 -3.89 -2.41
N GLU A 5 10.75 -3.13 -3.43
CA GLU A 5 9.86 -2.79 -4.54
C GLU A 5 9.47 -4.06 -5.32
N ALA A 6 8.26 -4.04 -5.89
CA ALA A 6 7.74 -5.13 -6.70
C ALA A 6 8.50 -5.29 -8.03
N ILE A 7 8.64 -6.53 -8.48
CA ILE A 7 9.23 -6.91 -9.77
C ILE A 7 8.23 -7.70 -10.62
N ALA A 8 8.52 -7.91 -11.90
CA ALA A 8 7.61 -8.60 -12.82
C ALA A 8 7.26 -10.03 -12.36
N ASP A 9 8.20 -10.71 -11.71
CA ASP A 9 7.99 -12.07 -11.17
C ASP A 9 6.98 -12.10 -10.00
N ASP A 10 6.67 -10.96 -9.38
CA ASP A 10 5.72 -10.87 -8.27
C ASP A 10 4.25 -10.82 -8.74
N ILE A 11 3.99 -10.68 -10.04
CA ILE A 11 2.64 -10.37 -10.55
C ILE A 11 1.61 -11.45 -10.20
N ASP A 12 1.97 -12.73 -10.26
CA ASP A 12 1.02 -13.80 -9.92
C ASP A 12 0.58 -13.72 -8.44
N ASP A 13 1.53 -13.46 -7.54
CA ASP A 13 1.23 -13.31 -6.11
C ASP A 13 0.49 -11.99 -5.82
N LEU A 14 0.80 -10.91 -6.55
CA LEU A 14 0.10 -9.62 -6.43
C LEU A 14 -1.35 -9.73 -6.93
N GLN A 15 -1.59 -10.43 -8.03
CA GLN A 15 -2.93 -10.73 -8.51
C GLN A 15 -3.71 -11.53 -7.45
N GLU A 16 -3.10 -12.56 -6.86
CA GLU A 16 -3.71 -13.30 -5.75
C GLU A 16 -4.04 -12.38 -4.55
N LEU A 17 -3.08 -11.57 -4.09
CA LEU A 17 -3.28 -10.64 -2.98
C LEU A 17 -4.43 -9.68 -3.25
N TYR A 18 -4.48 -9.06 -4.43
CA TYR A 18 -5.46 -8.01 -4.71
C TYR A 18 -6.85 -8.56 -4.99
N ILE A 19 -6.93 -9.64 -5.76
CA ILE A 19 -8.21 -10.22 -6.19
C ILE A 19 -8.84 -11.03 -5.05
N LYS A 20 -8.05 -11.75 -4.25
CA LYS A 20 -8.59 -12.65 -3.22
C LYS A 20 -8.56 -12.09 -1.80
N HIS A 21 -7.68 -11.14 -1.50
CA HIS A 21 -7.42 -10.73 -0.11
C HIS A 21 -7.60 -9.25 0.19
N LEU A 22 -7.54 -8.37 -0.81
CA LEU A 22 -7.72 -6.92 -0.66
C LEU A 22 -9.18 -6.50 -0.86
N THR A 23 -9.79 -6.88 -1.98
CA THR A 23 -11.17 -6.47 -2.32
C THR A 23 -12.23 -7.47 -1.85
N GLN A 24 -13.47 -6.99 -1.67
CA GLN A 24 -14.66 -7.82 -1.52
C GLN A 24 -15.46 -7.94 -2.83
N ASP A 25 -15.12 -7.13 -3.83
CA ASP A 25 -15.73 -7.10 -5.15
C ASP A 25 -14.61 -7.26 -6.18
N PRO A 26 -14.20 -8.51 -6.49
CA PRO A 26 -13.15 -8.77 -7.46
C PRO A 26 -13.60 -8.42 -8.88
N PRO A 27 -12.66 -8.10 -9.79
CA PRO A 27 -12.98 -7.82 -11.18
C PRO A 27 -13.67 -9.01 -11.84
N LYS A 28 -14.60 -8.74 -12.76
CA LYS A 28 -15.30 -9.76 -13.53
C LYS A 28 -14.62 -10.02 -14.87
N GLU A 29 -13.84 -9.05 -15.32
CA GLU A 29 -13.06 -9.06 -16.55
C GLU A 29 -11.81 -9.94 -16.40
N PRO A 30 -11.32 -10.53 -17.51
CA PRO A 30 -10.06 -11.27 -17.51
C PRO A 30 -8.89 -10.43 -16.98
N GLN A 31 -8.08 -11.01 -16.10
CA GLN A 31 -6.89 -10.36 -15.55
C GLN A 31 -5.65 -10.82 -16.32
N ILE A 32 -5.38 -10.15 -17.44
CA ILE A 32 -4.29 -10.51 -18.36
C ILE A 32 -2.95 -10.14 -17.72
N LYS A 33 -2.08 -11.14 -17.52
CA LYS A 33 -0.82 -10.97 -16.79
C LYS A 33 0.10 -9.95 -17.44
N GLU A 34 0.15 -9.92 -18.76
CA GLU A 34 1.01 -9.01 -19.53
C GLU A 34 0.62 -7.54 -19.32
N GLU A 35 -0.67 -7.24 -19.15
CA GLU A 35 -1.14 -5.89 -18.85
C GLU A 35 -0.71 -5.44 -17.45
N TRP A 36 -0.77 -6.34 -16.47
CA TRP A 36 -0.28 -6.10 -15.12
C TRP A 36 1.23 -5.84 -15.09
N ILE A 37 2.01 -6.60 -15.87
CA ILE A 37 3.45 -6.38 -16.02
C ILE A 37 3.70 -5.00 -16.64
N SER A 38 2.98 -4.64 -17.72
CA SER A 38 3.12 -3.34 -18.38
C SER A 38 2.87 -2.18 -17.41
N HIS A 39 1.79 -2.24 -16.62
CA HIS A 39 1.49 -1.23 -15.62
C HIS A 39 2.51 -1.17 -14.48
N LEU A 40 3.06 -2.31 -14.06
CA LEU A 40 4.15 -2.33 -13.08
C LEU A 40 5.40 -1.62 -13.60
N GLU A 41 5.77 -1.84 -14.87
CA GLU A 41 6.91 -1.15 -15.47
C GLU A 41 6.67 0.36 -15.59
N GLU A 42 5.45 0.81 -15.93
CA GLU A 42 5.08 2.23 -15.89
C GLU A 42 5.22 2.82 -14.48
N ILE A 43 4.74 2.10 -13.45
CA ILE A 43 4.87 2.51 -12.05
C ILE A 43 6.35 2.68 -11.67
N LYS A 44 7.22 1.73 -12.06
CA LYS A 44 8.66 1.78 -11.75
C LYS A 44 9.38 2.99 -12.35
N LEU A 45 8.88 3.53 -13.47
CA LEU A 45 9.43 4.75 -14.06
C LEU A 45 9.10 6.00 -13.23
N ASN A 46 8.09 5.94 -12.36
CA ASN A 46 7.72 7.04 -11.48
C ASN A 46 8.40 6.90 -10.12
N LYS A 47 9.47 7.68 -9.92
CA LYS A 47 10.23 7.73 -8.66
C LYS A 47 9.42 8.08 -7.40
N ASP A 48 8.23 8.68 -7.56
CA ASP A 48 7.35 9.08 -6.46
C ASP A 48 6.27 8.01 -6.16
N TYR A 49 6.21 6.93 -6.95
CA TYR A 49 5.29 5.82 -6.74
C TYR A 49 6.06 4.58 -6.28
N HIS A 50 5.74 4.10 -5.08
CA HIS A 50 6.37 2.92 -4.49
C HIS A 50 5.34 1.81 -4.33
N LEU A 51 5.54 0.70 -5.03
CA LEU A 51 4.75 -0.52 -4.86
C LEU A 51 5.61 -1.55 -4.14
N ILE A 52 5.36 -1.69 -2.84
CA ILE A 52 6.28 -2.36 -1.93
C ILE A 52 5.68 -3.72 -1.55
N VAL A 53 6.49 -4.77 -1.67
CA VAL A 53 6.10 -6.15 -1.37
C VAL A 53 6.90 -6.73 -0.20
N GLY A 54 6.20 -7.53 0.61
CA GLY A 54 6.78 -8.32 1.70
C GLY A 54 6.86 -9.78 1.28
N VAL A 55 8.09 -10.31 1.18
CA VAL A 55 8.38 -11.65 0.67
C VAL A 55 8.76 -12.59 1.81
N VAL A 56 8.14 -13.77 1.83
CA VAL A 56 8.44 -14.86 2.75
C VAL A 56 8.63 -16.14 1.95
N ASN A 57 9.81 -16.76 2.05
CA ASN A 57 10.16 -18.00 1.32
C ASN A 57 9.91 -17.89 -0.20
N GLY A 58 10.26 -16.76 -0.79
CA GLY A 58 10.08 -16.51 -2.23
C GLY A 58 8.67 -16.13 -2.67
N LYS A 59 7.68 -16.15 -1.76
CA LYS A 59 6.30 -15.74 -2.04
C LYS A 59 6.02 -14.32 -1.57
N VAL A 60 5.37 -13.47 -2.37
CA VAL A 60 4.84 -12.19 -1.93
C VAL A 60 3.58 -12.44 -1.09
N VAL A 61 3.66 -12.06 0.19
CA VAL A 61 2.58 -12.32 1.17
C VAL A 61 1.94 -11.05 1.72
N SER A 62 2.52 -9.88 1.42
CA SER A 62 1.99 -8.58 1.81
C SER A 62 2.37 -7.53 0.78
N SER A 63 1.51 -6.52 0.61
CA SER A 63 1.78 -5.37 -0.25
C SER A 63 1.33 -4.08 0.44
N VAL A 64 2.01 -2.97 0.11
CA VAL A 64 1.55 -1.60 0.39
C VAL A 64 1.95 -0.69 -0.77
N THR A 65 1.04 0.18 -1.18
CA THR A 65 1.32 1.27 -2.11
C THR A 65 1.58 2.54 -1.32
N LEU A 66 2.66 3.25 -1.65
CA LEU A 66 2.95 4.58 -1.14
C LEU A 66 3.19 5.53 -2.32
N VAL A 67 2.45 6.62 -2.39
CA VAL A 67 2.62 7.66 -3.41
C VAL A 67 3.03 8.96 -2.74
N VAL A 68 4.17 9.51 -3.14
CA VAL A 68 4.68 10.81 -2.69
C VAL A 68 4.14 11.91 -3.61
N ILE A 69 3.54 12.93 -3.02
CA ILE A 69 2.91 14.03 -3.75
C ILE A 69 3.65 15.33 -3.45
N ARG A 70 4.19 15.94 -4.51
CA ARG A 70 4.84 17.24 -4.44
C ARG A 70 3.83 18.32 -4.08
N ASN A 71 4.27 19.31 -3.31
CA ASN A 71 3.37 20.23 -2.63
C ASN A 71 4.05 21.59 -2.43
N LEU A 72 3.27 22.66 -2.53
CA LEU A 72 3.75 24.04 -2.32
C LEU A 72 3.49 24.56 -0.90
N THR A 73 2.65 23.85 -0.12
CA THR A 73 2.38 24.20 1.28
C THR A 73 3.44 23.60 2.21
N HIS A 74 3.38 23.92 3.51
CA HIS A 74 4.30 23.38 4.53
C HIS A 74 5.79 23.52 4.14
N ASN A 75 6.17 24.69 3.63
CA ASN A 75 7.53 24.98 3.15
C ASN A 75 8.01 24.01 2.06
N LEU A 76 7.19 23.83 1.02
CA LEU A 76 7.48 22.96 -0.13
C LEU A 76 7.67 21.47 0.20
N ARG A 77 7.30 21.05 1.42
CA ARG A 77 7.44 19.65 1.84
C ARG A 77 6.34 18.81 1.21
N PRO A 78 6.68 17.66 0.60
CA PRO A 78 5.68 16.75 0.06
C PRO A 78 4.84 16.12 1.17
N TYR A 79 3.78 15.43 0.79
CA TYR A 79 3.07 14.49 1.66
C TYR A 79 2.90 13.18 0.91
N ALA A 80 2.62 12.09 1.62
CA ALA A 80 2.35 10.82 0.98
C ALA A 80 0.91 10.35 1.21
N VAL A 81 0.42 9.52 0.29
CA VAL A 81 -0.80 8.74 0.46
C VAL A 81 -0.41 7.27 0.44
N MET A 82 -0.95 6.50 1.38
CA MET A 82 -0.78 5.07 1.48
C MET A 82 -2.09 4.37 1.14
N GLU A 83 -2.01 3.42 0.22
CA GLU A 83 -3.15 2.67 -0.30
C GLU A 83 -2.83 1.17 -0.38
N ASN A 84 -3.87 0.37 -0.61
CA ASN A 84 -3.76 -1.06 -0.92
C ASN A 84 -2.94 -1.89 0.08
N VAL A 85 -2.99 -1.54 1.37
CA VAL A 85 -2.35 -2.33 2.44
C VAL A 85 -3.06 -3.69 2.55
N VAL A 86 -2.36 -4.76 2.20
CA VAL A 86 -2.91 -6.12 2.27
C VAL A 86 -1.86 -7.10 2.74
N THR A 87 -2.30 -8.10 3.51
CA THR A 87 -1.54 -9.31 3.82
C THR A 87 -2.42 -10.51 3.51
N HIS A 88 -1.83 -11.51 2.86
CA HIS A 88 -2.43 -12.81 2.57
C HIS A 88 -3.01 -13.42 3.85
N TYR A 89 -4.20 -14.03 3.77
CA TYR A 89 -4.97 -14.48 4.94
C TYR A 89 -4.14 -15.35 5.90
N ASP A 90 -3.47 -16.38 5.39
CA ASP A 90 -2.64 -17.32 6.17
C ASP A 90 -1.39 -16.69 6.82
N TYR A 91 -1.03 -15.48 6.41
CA TYR A 91 0.13 -14.73 6.88
C TYR A 91 -0.26 -13.54 7.79
N ARG A 92 -1.56 -13.35 8.07
CA ARG A 92 -2.05 -12.31 8.99
C ARG A 92 -1.66 -12.60 10.44
N ASN A 93 -1.74 -11.57 11.28
CA ASN A 93 -1.40 -11.62 12.71
C ASN A 93 0.07 -11.97 13.04
N ARG A 94 0.97 -11.84 12.05
CA ARG A 94 2.43 -12.04 12.21
C ARG A 94 3.25 -10.75 12.18
N GLY A 95 2.57 -9.60 12.18
CA GLY A 95 3.19 -8.27 12.15
C GLY A 95 3.73 -7.82 10.79
N TYR A 96 3.44 -8.53 9.70
CA TYR A 96 3.97 -8.18 8.37
C TYR A 96 3.46 -6.83 7.86
N ALA A 97 2.14 -6.58 7.86
CA ALA A 97 1.60 -5.28 7.45
C ALA A 97 2.19 -4.12 8.27
N SER A 98 2.43 -4.28 9.58
CA SER A 98 3.11 -3.26 10.39
C SER A 98 4.54 -2.98 9.91
N LYS A 99 5.31 -4.02 9.57
CA LYS A 99 6.65 -3.84 9.00
C LYS A 99 6.60 -3.15 7.64
N MET A 100 5.62 -3.48 6.80
CA MET A 100 5.39 -2.83 5.50
C MET A 100 5.06 -1.34 5.67
N ILE A 101 4.16 -1.00 6.59
CA ILE A 101 3.78 0.39 6.90
C ILE A 101 4.99 1.18 7.37
N GLN A 102 5.81 0.63 8.26
CA GLN A 102 6.99 1.34 8.76
C GLN A 102 8.04 1.54 7.67
N TYR A 103 8.27 0.53 6.82
CA TYR A 103 9.18 0.68 5.69
C TYR A 103 8.71 1.78 4.71
N ALA A 104 7.42 1.81 4.38
CA ALA A 104 6.83 2.88 3.59
C ALA A 104 6.94 4.25 4.30
N ALA A 105 6.73 4.30 5.61
CA ALA A 105 6.91 5.53 6.39
C ALA A 105 8.35 6.04 6.36
N ASP A 106 9.33 5.15 6.36
CA ASP A 106 10.75 5.51 6.27
C ASP A 106 11.13 6.01 4.87
N ILE A 107 10.49 5.52 3.79
CA ILE A 107 10.57 6.15 2.47
C ILE A 107 10.03 7.58 2.53
N ALA A 108 8.81 7.77 3.04
CA ALA A 108 8.19 9.09 3.12
C ALA A 108 9.04 10.08 3.94
N LYS A 109 9.65 9.64 5.05
CA LYS A 109 10.58 10.47 5.85
C LYS A 109 11.83 10.85 5.05
N ARG A 110 12.43 9.92 4.30
CA ARG A 110 13.59 10.21 3.43
C ARG A 110 13.26 11.21 2.32
N GLU A 111 12.05 11.14 1.79
CA GLU A 111 11.49 12.11 0.84
C GLU A 111 11.07 13.45 1.48
N ASN A 112 11.34 13.62 2.78
CA ASN A 112 11.00 14.80 3.58
C ASN A 112 9.49 15.10 3.62
N CYS A 113 8.64 14.07 3.49
CA CYS A 113 7.20 14.22 3.64
C CYS A 113 6.86 14.75 5.04
N TYR A 114 5.91 15.68 5.11
CA TYR A 114 5.44 16.20 6.41
C TYR A 114 4.33 15.36 7.03
N LYS A 115 3.65 14.51 6.24
CA LYS A 115 2.63 13.56 6.71
C LYS A 115 2.45 12.41 5.72
N ILE A 116 1.78 11.35 6.19
CA ILE A 116 1.23 10.26 5.38
C ILE A 116 -0.27 10.19 5.67
N MET A 117 -1.09 10.10 4.62
CA MET A 117 -2.53 9.90 4.75
C MET A 117 -2.89 8.49 4.29
N LEU A 118 -3.83 7.86 4.99
CA LEU A 118 -4.43 6.58 4.61
C LEU A 118 -5.93 6.66 4.87
N MET A 119 -6.72 6.08 3.98
CA MET A 119 -8.15 5.93 4.17
C MET A 119 -8.48 4.44 4.20
N THR A 120 -9.42 4.05 5.06
CA THR A 120 -9.95 2.69 5.06
C THR A 120 -11.47 2.71 5.06
N GLY A 121 -12.07 1.89 4.19
CA GLY A 121 -13.51 1.63 4.21
C GLY A 121 -13.95 0.75 5.38
N SER A 122 -13.01 0.09 6.08
CA SER A 122 -13.34 -0.79 7.20
C SER A 122 -13.90 0.00 8.37
N LYS A 123 -15.01 -0.49 8.93
CA LYS A 123 -15.58 -0.02 10.19
C LYS A 123 -15.26 -0.96 11.37
N LYS A 124 -14.50 -2.03 11.12
CA LYS A 124 -14.10 -2.98 12.17
C LYS A 124 -13.11 -2.31 13.10
N GLU A 125 -13.40 -2.33 14.40
CA GLU A 125 -12.55 -1.73 15.43
C GLU A 125 -11.13 -2.30 15.40
N SER A 126 -10.97 -3.60 15.11
CA SER A 126 -9.66 -4.23 14.97
C SER A 126 -8.81 -3.61 13.84
N THR A 127 -9.40 -3.27 12.69
CA THR A 127 -8.69 -2.57 11.61
C THR A 127 -8.34 -1.13 12.01
N LEU A 128 -9.26 -0.43 12.69
CA LEU A 128 -9.01 0.94 13.12
C LEU A 128 -7.90 1.00 14.18
N ASN A 129 -7.94 0.10 15.16
CA ASN A 129 -6.91 -0.03 16.19
C ASN A 129 -5.57 -0.48 15.59
N PHE A 130 -5.59 -1.32 14.56
CA PHE A 130 -4.37 -1.65 13.80
C PHE A 130 -3.70 -0.39 13.24
N TYR A 131 -4.43 0.47 12.53
CA TYR A 131 -3.82 1.70 11.99
C TYR A 131 -3.38 2.67 13.10
N LYS A 132 -4.16 2.81 14.18
CA LYS A 132 -3.77 3.59 15.36
C LYS A 132 -2.47 3.12 15.98
N ASN A 133 -2.32 1.81 16.15
CA ASN A 133 -1.10 1.21 16.69
C ASN A 133 0.12 1.36 15.76
N ASN A 134 -0.10 1.67 14.48
CA ASN A 134 0.96 2.01 13.53
C ASN A 134 1.17 3.53 13.39
N GLY A 135 0.61 4.35 14.30
CA GLY A 135 0.87 5.78 14.39
C GLY A 135 -0.09 6.67 13.59
N PHE A 136 -1.15 6.11 13.00
CA PHE A 136 -2.18 6.91 12.33
C PHE A 136 -3.21 7.46 13.33
N SER A 137 -3.72 8.66 13.06
CA SER A 137 -4.81 9.28 13.82
C SER A 137 -6.08 9.35 12.97
N ASP A 138 -7.20 8.88 13.51
CA ASP A 138 -8.54 9.02 12.90
C ASP A 138 -9.28 10.29 13.35
N LYS A 139 -8.61 11.16 14.11
CA LYS A 139 -9.20 12.39 14.70
C LYS A 139 -8.70 13.68 14.06
N GLU A 140 -7.58 13.64 13.34
CA GLU A 140 -6.96 14.84 12.77
C GLU A 140 -7.62 15.31 11.47
N LYS A 141 -8.25 14.41 10.71
CA LYS A 141 -8.87 14.70 9.41
C LYS A 141 -10.14 13.88 9.21
N THR A 142 -11.13 14.48 8.55
CA THR A 142 -12.33 13.80 8.04
C THR A 142 -12.15 13.54 6.54
N ALA A 143 -12.32 12.29 6.12
CA ALA A 143 -12.28 11.92 4.71
C ALA A 143 -13.65 12.13 4.04
N PHE A 144 -13.64 12.62 2.80
CA PHE A 144 -14.82 12.74 1.95
C PHE A 144 -14.59 11.91 0.68
N LEU A 145 -15.63 11.20 0.23
CA LEU A 145 -15.58 10.32 -0.94
C LEU A 145 -16.67 10.72 -1.92
N MET A 146 -16.28 11.02 -3.17
CA MET A 146 -17.16 11.15 -4.32
C MET A 146 -16.83 10.02 -5.29
N ARG A 147 -17.84 9.27 -5.74
CA ARG A 147 -17.69 8.24 -6.78
C ARG A 147 -17.94 8.88 -8.14
N LEU A 148 -17.09 8.54 -9.13
CA LEU A 148 -17.19 8.97 -10.52
C LEU A 148 -17.91 7.92 -11.36
#